data_AF-X1MGK2-F1
#
_entry.id   AF-X1MGK2-F1
#
_cell.length_a   1.000
_cell.length_b   1.000
_cell.length_c   1.000
_cell.angle_alpha   90.00
_cell.angle_beta   90.00
_cell.angle_gamma   90.00
#
_symmetry.space_group_name_H-M   'P 1'
#
loop_
_entity.id
_entity.type
_entity.pdbx_description
1 polymer ?
#
loop_
_entity_poly.entity_id
_entity_poly.type
_entity_poly.pdbx_seq_one_letter_code
_entity_poly.pdbx_strand_id
1 'polypeptide(L)'
;ALALGTLFGSCLFNLTILALLDILYRPAPILSQASLRHIASAGMGILLIAIAAGSIFAGERFSGFALGWVGIPSIVIIILYLVGARQMFRFERKHQLTSLQAVPLQYEKIPTRMAYLRFTLAALAVIGAGIWLAFVGDEIAETTGCSASFVGTLFLAITTSMPELAVSVAALRLGAIDMAVAGILGANMLDMVAITWVDLFYTSGPILFQPRSLVSSAHLTTAAVAVVMSLLVIIGLRFQQQRKTFIVISWYGPLLIGLYIFGAYALFISGVGLG
;
A
#
# COMPACT_ATOMS: atom_id res chain seq x y z
N ALA A 1 10.94 -9.69 -10.83
CA ALA A 1 10.10 -8.74 -11.59
C ALA A 1 8.65 -8.70 -11.08
N LEU A 2 7.86 -9.78 -11.25
CA LEU A 2 6.43 -9.79 -10.89
C LEU A 2 6.14 -9.36 -9.43
N ALA A 3 6.83 -9.96 -8.45
CA ALA A 3 6.63 -9.62 -7.04
C ALA A 3 6.89 -8.12 -6.74
N LEU A 4 7.97 -7.54 -7.28
CA LEU A 4 8.25 -6.10 -7.12
C LEU A 4 7.16 -5.25 -7.79
N GLY A 5 6.70 -5.66 -8.98
CA GLY A 5 5.57 -5.04 -9.66
C GLY A 5 4.34 -5.01 -8.77
N THR A 6 3.90 -6.17 -8.28
CA THR A 6 2.75 -6.29 -7.38
C THR A 6 2.89 -5.38 -6.17
N LEU A 7 4.03 -5.38 -5.47
CA LEU A 7 4.20 -4.60 -4.24
C LEU A 7 4.16 -3.08 -4.47
N PHE A 8 4.83 -2.58 -5.52
CA PHE A 8 4.73 -1.16 -5.87
C PHE A 8 3.35 -0.79 -6.41
N GLY A 9 2.71 -1.69 -7.18
CA GLY A 9 1.34 -1.55 -7.66
C GLY A 9 0.34 -1.44 -6.52
N SER A 10 0.45 -2.31 -5.50
CA SER A 10 -0.39 -2.28 -4.30
C SER A 10 -0.24 -0.97 -3.55
N CYS A 11 0.99 -0.45 -3.42
CA CYS A 11 1.22 0.88 -2.84
C CYS A 11 0.49 2.00 -3.59
N LEU A 12 0.51 1.97 -4.93
CA LEU A 12 -0.21 2.96 -5.76
C LEU A 12 -1.72 2.83 -5.56
N PHE A 13 -2.25 1.60 -5.66
CA PHE A 13 -3.69 1.34 -5.54
C PHE A 13 -4.21 1.70 -4.15
N ASN A 14 -3.48 1.35 -3.09
CA ASN A 14 -3.78 1.72 -1.71
C ASN A 14 -3.93 3.24 -1.56
N LEU A 15 -3.03 4.03 -2.16
CA LEU A 15 -3.15 5.50 -2.14
C LEU A 15 -4.35 5.99 -2.97
N THR A 16 -4.73 5.29 -4.04
CA THR A 16 -5.98 5.56 -4.78
C THR A 16 -7.22 5.24 -3.93
N ILE A 17 -7.16 4.25 -3.03
CA ILE A 17 -8.25 3.99 -2.08
C ILE A 17 -8.57 5.24 -1.25
N LEU A 18 -7.58 6.05 -0.85
CA LEU A 18 -7.85 7.33 -0.16
C LEU A 18 -8.70 8.28 -1.01
N ALA A 19 -8.44 8.35 -2.32
CA ALA A 19 -9.27 9.14 -3.24
C ALA A 19 -10.68 8.56 -3.36
N LEU A 20 -10.82 7.23 -3.41
CA LEU A 20 -12.14 6.57 -3.42
C LEU A 20 -12.92 6.83 -2.13
N LEU A 21 -12.26 6.73 -0.97
CA LEU A 21 -12.90 7.04 0.31
C LEU A 21 -13.27 8.52 0.41
N ASP A 22 -12.47 9.43 -0.15
CA ASP A 22 -12.82 10.84 -0.25
C ASP A 22 -14.12 11.04 -1.04
N ILE A 23 -14.28 10.35 -2.17
CA ILE A 23 -15.51 10.38 -2.98
C ILE A 23 -16.70 9.84 -2.18
N LEU A 24 -16.52 8.71 -1.48
CA LEU A 24 -17.58 8.06 -0.70
C LEU A 24 -17.98 8.87 0.54
N TYR A 25 -17.03 9.54 1.19
CA TYR A 25 -17.26 10.37 2.36
C TYR A 25 -17.70 11.77 1.94
N ARG A 26 -19.02 11.99 1.88
CA ARG A 26 -19.61 13.26 1.44
C ARG A 26 -19.35 14.48 2.35
N PRO A 27 -19.33 14.39 3.69
CA PRO A 27 -19.37 15.58 4.55
C PRO A 27 -18.16 16.53 4.43
N ALA A 28 -16.95 15.99 4.25
CA ALA A 28 -15.72 16.78 4.22
C ALA A 28 -14.61 16.03 3.45
N PRO A 29 -13.49 16.67 3.09
CA PRO A 29 -12.31 15.96 2.62
C PRO A 29 -11.82 14.93 3.65
N ILE A 30 -11.53 13.70 3.23
CA ILE A 30 -11.10 12.65 4.17
C ILE A 30 -9.77 12.97 4.85
N LEU A 31 -8.83 13.60 4.12
CA LEU A 31 -7.51 13.95 4.66
C LEU A 31 -7.55 15.16 5.61
N SER A 32 -8.63 15.97 5.62
CA SER A 32 -8.78 17.03 6.62
C SER A 32 -9.37 16.53 7.93
N GLN A 33 -10.10 15.40 7.89
CA GLN A 33 -10.64 14.73 9.07
C GLN A 33 -9.64 13.76 9.71
N ALA A 34 -8.61 13.37 8.97
CA ALA A 34 -7.56 12.48 9.44
C ALA A 34 -6.50 13.25 10.25
N SER A 35 -5.95 12.59 11.27
CA SER A 35 -4.91 13.20 12.10
C SER A 35 -3.60 13.43 11.34
N LEU A 36 -2.96 14.58 11.60
CA LEU A 36 -1.60 14.89 11.12
C LEU A 36 -0.55 13.86 11.52
N ARG A 37 -0.83 13.02 12.52
CA ARG A 37 0.05 11.94 12.99
C ARG A 37 0.36 10.93 11.89
N HIS A 38 -0.54 10.76 10.94
CA HIS A 38 -0.37 9.87 9.80
C HIS A 38 0.71 10.33 8.81
N ILE A 39 1.17 11.59 8.91
CA ILE A 39 2.33 12.09 8.14
C ILE A 39 3.58 11.27 8.43
N ALA A 40 3.79 10.84 9.69
CA ALA A 40 4.94 10.02 10.05
C ALA A 40 4.87 8.65 9.36
N SER A 41 3.69 8.02 9.31
CA SER A 41 3.48 6.74 8.61
C SER A 41 3.68 6.87 7.10
N ALA A 42 3.13 7.93 6.48
CA ALA A 42 3.34 8.21 5.05
C ALA A 42 4.83 8.48 4.73
N GLY A 43 5.51 9.27 5.57
CA GLY A 43 6.94 9.55 5.42
C GLY A 43 7.79 8.30 5.58
N MET A 44 7.40 7.40 6.49
CA MET A 44 8.05 6.10 6.65
C MET A 44 7.86 5.21 5.42
N GLY A 45 6.65 5.15 4.87
CA GLY A 45 6.38 4.47 3.60
C GLY A 45 7.26 4.99 2.46
N ILE A 46 7.39 6.32 2.33
CA ILE A 46 8.29 6.94 1.34
C ILE A 46 9.74 6.49 1.54
N LEU A 47 10.24 6.48 2.78
CA LEU A 47 11.60 6.06 3.08
C LEU A 47 11.84 4.59 2.66
N LEU A 48 10.91 3.70 2.99
CA LEU A 48 11.00 2.28 2.62
C LEU A 48 10.98 2.09 1.09
N ILE A 49 10.06 2.78 0.39
CA ILE A 49 9.97 2.76 -1.08
C ILE A 49 11.27 3.29 -1.70
N ALA A 50 11.82 4.38 -1.16
CA ALA A 50 13.06 4.99 -1.65
C ALA A 50 14.28 4.07 -1.47
N ILE A 51 14.35 3.33 -0.36
CA ILE A 51 15.42 2.34 -0.13
C ILE A 51 15.28 1.18 -1.12
N ALA A 52 14.07 0.66 -1.32
CA ALA A 52 13.82 -0.42 -2.28
C ALA A 52 14.17 0.03 -3.71
N ALA A 53 13.67 1.19 -4.14
CA ALA A 53 13.94 1.77 -5.46
C ALA A 53 15.43 2.11 -5.65
N GLY A 54 16.07 2.66 -4.62
CA GLY A 54 17.50 2.95 -4.62
C GLY A 54 18.35 1.69 -4.76
N SER A 55 17.96 0.60 -4.10
CA SER A 55 18.63 -0.70 -4.21
C SER A 55 18.51 -1.28 -5.62
N ILE A 56 17.29 -1.25 -6.19
CA ILE A 56 17.05 -1.64 -7.58
C ILE A 56 17.87 -0.78 -8.55
N PHE A 57 17.93 0.53 -8.32
CA PHE A 57 18.72 1.45 -9.13
C PHE A 57 20.23 1.19 -8.99
N ALA A 58 20.69 0.75 -7.82
CA ALA A 58 22.09 0.42 -7.60
C ALA A 58 22.51 -0.86 -8.36
N GLY A 59 21.58 -1.81 -8.51
CA GLY A 59 21.78 -3.06 -9.25
C GLY A 59 22.97 -3.87 -8.70
N GLU A 60 23.71 -4.54 -9.58
CA GLU A 60 24.82 -5.42 -9.20
C GLU A 60 26.02 -4.69 -8.59
N ARG A 61 26.11 -3.36 -8.72
CA ARG A 61 27.24 -2.56 -8.19
C ARG A 61 27.43 -2.74 -6.69
N PHE A 62 26.37 -3.10 -5.97
CA PHE A 62 26.36 -3.35 -4.54
C PHE A 62 25.95 -4.78 -4.19
N SER A 63 26.10 -5.74 -5.11
CA SER A 63 25.83 -7.17 -4.87
C SER A 63 26.63 -7.76 -3.69
N GLY A 64 27.77 -7.17 -3.34
CA GLY A 64 28.54 -7.51 -2.13
C GLY A 64 27.86 -7.12 -0.80
N PHE A 65 26.78 -6.34 -0.84
CA PHE A 65 25.96 -5.98 0.33
C PHE A 65 24.81 -7.00 0.52
N ALA A 66 25.15 -8.29 0.50
CA ALA A 66 24.23 -9.39 0.77
C ALA A 66 24.79 -10.28 1.88
N LEU A 67 23.90 -10.75 2.77
CA LEU A 67 24.21 -11.71 3.81
C LEU A 67 23.73 -13.09 3.33
N GLY A 68 24.60 -13.84 2.65
CA GLY A 68 24.20 -15.05 1.93
C GLY A 68 23.38 -14.68 0.69
N TRP A 69 22.15 -15.17 0.58
CA TRP A 69 21.24 -14.86 -0.53
C TRP A 69 20.30 -13.68 -0.25
N VAL A 70 20.26 -13.16 0.99
CA VAL A 70 19.39 -12.04 1.38
C VAL A 70 20.17 -10.72 1.29
N GLY A 71 19.61 -9.73 0.62
CA GLY A 71 20.18 -8.40 0.54
C GLY A 71 20.13 -7.65 1.88
N ILE A 72 21.21 -6.94 2.23
CA ILE A 72 21.21 -6.01 3.38
C ILE A 72 20.06 -5.00 3.30
N PRO A 73 19.66 -4.45 2.12
CA PRO A 73 18.51 -3.56 2.04
C PRO A 73 17.20 -4.17 2.56
N SER A 74 16.97 -5.47 2.35
CA SER A 74 15.80 -6.19 2.87
C SER A 74 15.80 -6.19 4.41
N ILE A 75 16.97 -6.42 5.02
CA ILE A 75 17.15 -6.35 6.48
C ILE A 75 16.92 -4.92 6.99
N VAL A 76 17.41 -3.92 6.27
CA VAL A 76 17.19 -2.50 6.63
C VAL A 76 15.70 -2.15 6.53
N ILE A 77 15.00 -2.60 5.49
CA ILE A 77 13.57 -2.38 5.29
C ILE A 77 12.76 -2.94 6.47
N ILE A 78 13.00 -4.18 6.89
CA ILE A 78 12.25 -4.77 8.01
C ILE A 78 12.58 -4.08 9.35
N ILE A 79 13.84 -3.72 9.60
CA ILE A 79 14.22 -2.98 10.82
C ILE A 79 13.53 -1.62 10.86
N LEU A 80 13.61 -0.87 9.76
CA LEU A 80 12.96 0.43 9.65
C LEU A 80 11.45 0.26 9.83
N TYR A 81 10.79 -0.65 9.12
CA TYR A 81 9.37 -0.95 9.33
C TYR A 81 9.02 -1.15 10.81
N LEU A 82 9.76 -1.99 11.53
CA LEU A 82 9.52 -2.24 12.95
C LEU A 82 9.69 -0.98 13.81
N VAL A 83 10.67 -0.13 13.49
CA VAL A 83 10.85 1.19 14.14
C VAL A 83 9.64 2.10 13.84
N GLY A 84 9.19 2.15 12.60
CA GLY A 84 8.03 2.94 12.16
C GLY A 84 6.74 2.47 12.83
N ALA A 85 6.47 1.17 12.82
CA ALA A 85 5.32 0.55 13.48
C ALA A 85 5.35 0.79 15.00
N ARG A 86 6.53 0.69 15.63
CA ARG A 86 6.70 0.99 17.05
C ARG A 86 6.49 2.46 17.37
N GLN A 87 6.93 3.38 16.50
CA GLN A 87 6.63 4.80 16.64
C GLN A 87 5.13 5.03 16.54
N MET A 88 4.47 4.52 15.50
CA MET A 88 3.02 4.64 15.29
C MET A 88 2.24 4.17 16.52
N PHE A 89 2.56 2.96 17.03
CA PHE A 89 1.93 2.42 18.23
C PHE A 89 2.13 3.30 19.46
N ARG A 90 3.34 3.87 19.66
CA ARG A 90 3.61 4.78 20.78
C ARG A 90 2.86 6.10 20.65
N PHE A 91 2.74 6.64 19.44
CA PHE A 91 2.00 7.88 19.17
C PHE A 91 0.48 7.70 19.32
N GLU A 92 -0.07 6.55 18.93
CA GLU A 92 -1.50 6.21 19.09
C GLU A 92 -1.87 5.91 20.54
N ARG A 93 -1.05 5.12 21.25
CA ARG A 93 -1.33 4.74 22.65
C ARG A 93 -1.39 5.94 23.61
N LYS A 94 -0.69 7.04 23.29
CA LYS A 94 -0.75 8.28 24.09
C LYS A 94 -2.08 9.04 23.93
N HIS A 95 -2.90 8.71 22.93
CA HIS A 95 -4.17 9.41 22.61
C HIS A 95 -5.40 8.50 22.55
N GLN A 96 -5.26 7.17 22.59
CA GLN A 96 -6.39 6.26 22.85
C GLN A 96 -7.14 6.64 24.13
N LEU A 97 -6.46 7.26 25.11
CA LEU A 97 -7.08 7.78 26.33
C LEU A 97 -8.07 8.95 26.10
N THR A 98 -8.04 9.60 24.93
CA THR A 98 -8.94 10.73 24.58
C THR A 98 -10.01 10.34 23.56
N SER A 99 -9.75 9.34 22.69
CA SER A 99 -10.69 8.88 21.66
C SER A 99 -11.72 7.84 22.13
N LEU A 100 -11.63 7.37 23.39
CA LEU A 100 -12.67 6.53 24.01
C LEU A 100 -14.04 7.24 24.18
N GLN A 101 -14.16 8.51 23.79
CA GLN A 101 -15.41 9.29 23.88
C GLN A 101 -16.25 9.30 22.60
N ALA A 102 -15.81 8.72 21.47
CA ALA A 102 -16.59 8.75 20.23
C ALA A 102 -17.21 7.37 19.91
N VAL A 103 -18.52 7.26 20.13
CA VAL A 103 -19.42 6.11 19.92
C VAL A 103 -19.39 5.09 21.08
N PRO A 104 -20.45 4.97 21.90
CA PRO A 104 -20.60 3.82 22.77
C PRO A 104 -20.69 2.59 21.87
N LEU A 105 -19.58 1.87 21.76
CA LEU A 105 -19.53 0.60 21.08
C LEU A 105 -20.59 -0.29 21.75
N GLN A 106 -21.67 -0.59 21.03
CA GLN A 106 -22.70 -1.58 21.38
C GLN A 106 -22.15 -3.02 21.50
N TYR A 107 -20.85 -3.14 21.74
CA TYR A 107 -20.03 -4.36 21.84
C TYR A 107 -19.81 -4.76 23.30
N GLU A 108 -20.35 -4.03 24.27
CA GLU A 108 -20.27 -4.31 25.71
C GLU A 108 -20.78 -5.72 26.09
N LYS A 109 -21.49 -6.40 25.17
CA LYS A 109 -22.04 -7.75 25.36
C LYS A 109 -21.34 -8.85 24.55
N ILE A 110 -20.32 -8.56 23.74
CA ILE A 110 -19.63 -9.59 22.95
C ILE A 110 -18.39 -10.07 23.70
N PRO A 111 -18.32 -11.35 24.14
CA PRO A 111 -17.13 -11.85 24.82
C PRO A 111 -15.92 -11.81 23.89
N THR A 112 -14.74 -11.48 24.42
CA THR A 112 -13.50 -11.31 23.64
C THR A 112 -13.18 -12.52 22.77
N ARG A 113 -13.49 -13.73 23.26
CA ARG A 113 -13.34 -14.97 22.49
C ARG A 113 -14.21 -15.00 21.22
N MET A 114 -15.44 -14.51 21.29
CA MET A 114 -16.33 -14.41 20.13
C MET A 114 -15.85 -13.31 19.18
N ALA A 115 -15.29 -12.22 19.69
CA ALA A 115 -14.69 -11.19 18.86
C ALA A 115 -13.50 -11.75 18.06
N TYR A 116 -12.58 -12.46 18.71
CA TYR A 116 -11.47 -13.14 18.02
C TYR A 116 -11.98 -14.17 17.02
N LEU A 117 -12.97 -15.01 17.39
CA LEU A 117 -13.55 -16.00 16.47
C LEU A 117 -14.12 -15.34 15.20
N ARG A 118 -14.97 -14.31 15.37
CA ARG A 118 -15.58 -13.59 14.24
C ARG A 118 -14.53 -12.88 13.39
N PHE A 119 -13.53 -12.27 14.03
CA PHE A 119 -12.41 -11.64 13.32
C PHE A 119 -11.63 -12.67 12.51
N THR A 120 -11.27 -13.81 13.10
CA THR A 120 -10.54 -14.88 12.40
C THR A 120 -11.35 -15.43 11.23
N LEU A 121 -12.65 -15.69 11.41
CA LEU A 121 -13.52 -16.16 10.32
C LEU A 121 -13.63 -15.14 9.18
N ALA A 122 -13.81 -13.86 9.51
CA ALA A 122 -13.85 -12.79 8.52
C ALA A 122 -12.50 -12.64 7.79
N ALA A 123 -11.39 -12.67 8.52
CA ALA A 123 -10.05 -12.60 7.94
C ALA A 123 -9.79 -13.78 7.00
N LEU A 124 -10.13 -15.01 7.40
CA LEU A 124 -10.00 -16.19 6.54
C LEU A 124 -10.87 -16.09 5.28
N ALA A 125 -12.10 -15.60 5.40
CA ALA A 125 -12.98 -15.39 4.25
C ALA A 125 -12.41 -14.36 3.28
N VAL A 126 -11.88 -13.25 3.79
CA VAL A 126 -11.23 -12.19 2.99
C VAL A 126 -9.96 -12.71 2.30
N ILE A 127 -9.12 -13.46 3.01
CA ILE A 127 -7.93 -14.10 2.44
C ILE A 127 -8.34 -15.09 1.34
N GLY A 128 -9.31 -15.97 1.60
CA GLY A 128 -9.80 -16.94 0.62
C GLY A 128 -10.38 -16.27 -0.63
N ALA A 129 -11.16 -15.21 -0.48
CA ALA A 129 -11.69 -14.43 -1.59
C ALA A 129 -10.59 -13.73 -2.40
N GLY A 130 -9.58 -13.17 -1.73
CA GLY A 130 -8.42 -12.56 -2.39
C GLY A 130 -7.59 -13.55 -3.19
N ILE A 131 -7.36 -14.75 -2.65
CA ILE A 131 -6.68 -15.85 -3.37
C ILE A 131 -7.50 -16.27 -4.59
N TRP A 132 -8.81 -16.46 -4.44
CA TRP A 132 -9.66 -16.87 -5.55
C TRP A 132 -9.70 -15.81 -6.66
N LEU A 133 -9.76 -14.53 -6.30
CA LEU A 133 -9.72 -13.43 -7.25
C LEU A 133 -8.40 -13.39 -8.05
N ALA A 134 -7.27 -13.80 -7.44
CA ALA A 134 -5.99 -13.87 -8.14
C ALA A 134 -6.01 -14.92 -9.26
N PHE A 135 -6.55 -16.12 -8.98
CA PHE A 135 -6.71 -17.17 -10.01
C PHE A 135 -7.61 -16.72 -11.17
N VAL A 136 -8.71 -16.03 -10.87
CA VAL A 136 -9.59 -15.47 -11.92
C VAL A 136 -8.83 -14.43 -12.76
N GLY A 137 -7.93 -13.66 -12.14
CA GLY A 137 -7.06 -12.71 -12.83
C GLY A 137 -6.10 -13.35 -13.82
N ASP A 138 -5.47 -14.46 -13.43
CA ASP A 138 -4.56 -15.22 -14.29
C ASP A 138 -5.33 -15.81 -15.49
N GLU A 139 -6.54 -16.32 -15.31
CA GLU A 139 -7.33 -16.88 -16.41
C GLU A 139 -7.86 -15.79 -17.38
N ILE A 140 -8.18 -14.60 -16.87
CA ILE A 140 -8.49 -13.43 -17.71
C ILE A 140 -7.25 -13.02 -18.53
N ALA A 141 -6.06 -13.10 -17.96
CA ALA A 141 -4.82 -12.76 -18.66
C ALA A 141 -4.56 -13.68 -19.86
N GLU A 142 -4.66 -14.99 -19.63
CA GLU A 142 -4.42 -16.01 -20.65
C GLU A 142 -5.43 -15.88 -21.80
N THR A 143 -6.70 -15.61 -21.49
CA THR A 143 -7.75 -15.46 -22.50
C THR A 143 -7.69 -14.14 -23.26
N THR A 144 -7.22 -13.05 -22.65
CA THR A 144 -7.14 -11.72 -23.28
C THR A 144 -5.81 -11.43 -23.98
N GLY A 145 -4.79 -12.27 -23.79
CA GLY A 145 -3.46 -12.07 -24.38
C GLY A 145 -2.69 -10.89 -23.77
N CYS A 146 -3.10 -10.42 -22.60
CA CYS A 146 -2.39 -9.37 -21.85
C CYS A 146 -1.05 -9.91 -21.33
N SER A 147 0.00 -9.08 -21.33
CA SER A 147 1.33 -9.52 -20.88
C SER A 147 1.30 -9.91 -19.40
N ALA A 148 2.01 -10.97 -19.02
CA ALA A 148 2.10 -11.45 -17.63
C ALA A 148 2.56 -10.33 -16.66
N SER A 149 3.35 -9.37 -17.14
CA SER A 149 3.77 -8.19 -16.38
C SER A 149 2.61 -7.22 -16.08
N PHE A 150 1.72 -6.98 -17.03
CA PHE A 150 0.54 -6.13 -16.85
C PHE A 150 -0.44 -6.75 -15.86
N VAL A 151 -0.65 -8.06 -15.94
CA VAL A 151 -1.58 -8.80 -15.08
C VAL A 151 -1.05 -8.85 -13.65
N GLY A 152 0.23 -9.20 -13.48
CA GLY A 152 0.86 -9.26 -12.16
C GLY A 152 1.04 -7.89 -11.48
N THR A 153 1.04 -6.80 -12.25
CA THR A 153 1.23 -5.46 -11.66
C THR A 153 -0.06 -4.69 -11.46
N LEU A 154 -1.05 -4.84 -12.33
CA LEU A 154 -2.33 -4.14 -12.20
C LEU A 154 -3.38 -5.03 -11.53
N PHE A 155 -3.62 -6.23 -12.09
CA PHE A 155 -4.70 -7.09 -11.61
C PHE A 155 -4.38 -7.71 -10.26
N LEU A 156 -3.16 -8.25 -10.10
CA LEU A 156 -2.74 -8.84 -8.83
C LEU A 156 -2.61 -7.78 -7.74
N ALA A 157 -2.08 -6.58 -8.05
CA ALA A 157 -2.02 -5.48 -7.09
C ALA A 157 -3.41 -5.05 -6.61
N ILE A 158 -4.35 -4.80 -7.53
CA ILE A 158 -5.75 -4.47 -7.21
C ILE A 158 -6.34 -5.57 -6.32
N THR A 159 -6.16 -6.83 -6.71
CA THR A 159 -6.67 -8.00 -6.00
C THR A 159 -6.13 -8.10 -4.59
N THR A 160 -4.82 -7.98 -4.41
CA THR A 160 -4.18 -8.03 -3.08
C THR A 160 -4.55 -6.86 -2.20
N SER A 161 -4.96 -5.73 -2.78
CA SER A 161 -5.41 -4.52 -2.09
C SER A 161 -6.94 -4.41 -1.90
N MET A 162 -7.72 -5.38 -2.40
CA MET A 162 -9.17 -5.43 -2.17
C MET A 162 -9.54 -5.58 -0.68
N PRO A 163 -8.86 -6.41 0.12
CA PRO A 163 -9.06 -6.48 1.57
C PRO A 163 -8.97 -5.10 2.24
N GLU A 164 -7.97 -4.31 1.87
CA GLU A 164 -7.69 -2.98 2.39
C GLU A 164 -8.81 -2.02 2.01
N LEU A 165 -9.31 -2.08 0.77
CA LEU A 165 -10.47 -1.31 0.34
C LEU A 165 -11.70 -1.67 1.18
N ALA A 166 -11.97 -2.96 1.37
CA ALA A 166 -13.12 -3.44 2.14
C ALA A 166 -13.04 -2.98 3.61
N VAL A 167 -11.88 -3.15 4.26
CA VAL A 167 -11.65 -2.72 5.65
C VAL A 167 -11.75 -1.20 5.77
N SER A 168 -11.21 -0.44 4.81
CA SER A 168 -11.23 1.02 4.87
C SER A 168 -12.62 1.60 4.62
N VAL A 169 -13.40 0.99 3.72
CA VAL A 169 -14.83 1.34 3.53
C VAL A 169 -15.64 0.99 4.79
N ALA A 170 -15.37 -0.15 5.43
CA ALA A 170 -16.02 -0.51 6.69
C ALA A 170 -15.67 0.48 7.81
N ALA A 171 -14.40 0.85 7.96
CA ALA A 171 -13.94 1.87 8.90
C ALA A 171 -14.63 3.23 8.64
N LEU A 172 -14.74 3.62 7.38
CA LEU A 172 -15.43 4.86 6.98
C LEU A 172 -16.91 4.84 7.37
N ARG A 173 -17.61 3.71 7.16
CA ARG A 173 -19.02 3.54 7.56
C ARG A 173 -19.23 3.60 9.08
N LEU A 174 -18.20 3.23 9.85
CA LEU A 174 -18.18 3.35 11.31
C LEU A 174 -17.78 4.75 11.80
N GLY A 175 -17.48 5.69 10.91
CA GLY A 175 -16.97 7.02 11.25
C GLY A 175 -15.51 7.03 11.73
N ALA A 176 -14.81 5.90 11.63
CA ALA A 176 -13.44 5.72 12.07
C ALA A 176 -12.44 6.12 10.96
N ILE A 177 -12.46 7.41 10.56
CA ILE A 177 -11.63 7.94 9.46
C ILE A 177 -10.14 7.75 9.73
N ASP A 178 -9.69 8.04 10.95
CA ASP A 178 -8.29 7.82 11.35
C ASP A 178 -7.86 6.36 11.17
N MET A 179 -8.73 5.41 11.48
CA MET A 179 -8.45 3.98 11.32
C MET A 179 -8.35 3.60 9.83
N ALA A 180 -9.20 4.18 8.97
CA ALA A 180 -9.14 3.94 7.53
C ALA A 180 -7.83 4.46 6.93
N VAL A 181 -7.43 5.69 7.27
CA VAL A 181 -6.19 6.31 6.76
C VAL A 181 -4.94 5.61 7.32
N ALA A 182 -4.93 5.28 8.61
CA ALA A 182 -3.84 4.51 9.22
C ALA A 182 -3.68 3.13 8.58
N GLY A 183 -4.80 2.45 8.29
CA GLY A 183 -4.81 1.15 7.62
C GLY A 183 -4.15 1.21 6.24
N ILE A 184 -4.52 2.19 5.41
CA ILE A 184 -3.97 2.35 4.06
C ILE A 184 -2.47 2.66 4.08
N LEU A 185 -2.04 3.62 4.91
CA LEU A 185 -0.62 4.00 4.98
C LEU A 185 0.23 2.91 5.63
N GLY A 186 -0.32 2.20 6.61
CA GLY A 186 0.31 1.03 7.23
C GLY A 186 0.44 -0.14 6.25
N ALA A 187 -0.55 -0.37 5.38
CA ALA A 187 -0.50 -1.38 4.32
C ALA A 187 0.66 -1.10 3.35
N ASN A 188 0.86 0.15 2.92
CA ASN A 188 2.01 0.51 2.08
C ASN A 188 3.37 0.22 2.75
N MET A 189 3.47 0.41 4.07
CA MET A 189 4.67 0.05 4.81
C MET A 189 4.87 -1.47 4.86
N LEU A 190 3.79 -2.24 5.03
CA LEU A 190 3.80 -3.71 5.01
C LEU A 190 4.14 -4.28 3.62
N ASP A 191 3.66 -3.66 2.54
CA ASP A 191 3.99 -4.04 1.17
C ASP A 191 5.51 -3.98 0.94
N MET A 192 6.19 -2.98 1.51
CA MET A 192 7.65 -2.90 1.43
C MET A 192 8.33 -4.01 2.24
N VAL A 193 7.79 -4.39 3.40
CA VAL A 193 8.30 -5.54 4.17
C VAL A 193 8.15 -6.84 3.41
N ALA A 194 7.10 -6.98 2.59
CA ALA A 194 6.90 -8.17 1.77
C ALA A 194 8.12 -8.48 0.88
N ILE A 195 8.86 -7.46 0.42
CA ILE A 195 10.14 -7.64 -0.29
C ILE A 195 11.10 -8.52 0.51
N THR A 196 11.17 -8.33 1.84
CA THR A 196 12.04 -9.11 2.72
C THR A 196 11.64 -10.57 2.76
N TRP A 197 10.33 -10.86 2.79
CA TRP A 197 9.84 -12.23 2.74
C TRP A 197 10.17 -12.89 1.41
N VAL A 198 9.95 -12.17 0.30
CA VAL A 198 10.28 -12.68 -1.04
C VAL A 198 11.79 -12.95 -1.15
N ASP A 199 12.64 -12.04 -0.66
CA ASP A 199 14.10 -12.17 -0.68
C ASP A 199 14.60 -13.31 0.22
N LEU A 200 13.91 -13.59 1.33
CA LEU A 200 14.24 -14.70 2.24
C LEU A 200 13.96 -16.07 1.62
N PHE A 201 12.83 -16.22 0.94
CA PHE A 201 12.40 -17.49 0.33
C PHE A 201 12.96 -17.70 -1.08
N TYR A 202 13.39 -16.63 -1.76
CA TYR A 202 14.02 -16.73 -3.06
C TYR A 202 15.53 -16.97 -2.91
N THR A 203 15.94 -18.23 -2.94
CA THR A 203 17.33 -18.65 -2.68
C THR A 203 18.30 -18.40 -3.85
N SER A 204 17.81 -17.96 -5.01
CA SER A 204 18.65 -17.73 -6.20
C SER A 204 19.40 -16.40 -6.19
N GLY A 205 19.39 -15.68 -5.06
CA GLY A 205 20.15 -14.46 -4.83
C GLY A 205 19.27 -13.22 -4.57
N PRO A 206 19.86 -12.08 -4.17
CA PRO A 206 19.10 -10.92 -3.72
C PRO A 206 18.26 -10.30 -4.82
N ILE A 207 16.95 -10.22 -4.63
CA ILE A 207 15.98 -9.72 -5.62
C ILE A 207 16.21 -8.25 -5.94
N LEU A 208 16.63 -7.47 -4.95
CA LEU A 208 16.86 -6.03 -5.08
C LEU A 208 18.16 -5.69 -5.83
N PHE A 209 19.10 -6.63 -5.96
CA PHE A 209 20.37 -6.43 -6.67
C PHE A 209 20.45 -7.22 -7.97
N GLN A 210 19.33 -7.78 -8.44
CA GLN A 210 19.31 -8.45 -9.74
C GLN A 210 19.77 -7.49 -10.85
N PRO A 211 20.43 -8.01 -11.89
CA PRO A 211 20.88 -7.20 -13.01
C PRO A 211 19.74 -6.39 -13.61
N ARG A 212 20.05 -5.14 -14.00
CA ARG A 212 19.08 -4.22 -14.63
C ARG A 212 18.41 -4.80 -15.87
N SER A 213 19.02 -5.78 -16.52
CA SER A 213 18.42 -6.51 -17.65
C SER A 213 17.25 -7.40 -17.25
N LEU A 214 17.16 -7.81 -15.97
CA LEU A 214 16.08 -8.63 -15.41
C LEU A 214 15.04 -7.79 -14.65
N VAL A 215 15.40 -6.59 -14.20
CA VAL A 215 14.51 -5.67 -13.50
C VAL A 215 14.11 -4.53 -14.42
N SER A 216 12.86 -4.59 -14.92
CA SER A 216 12.32 -3.58 -15.82
C SER A 216 12.41 -2.17 -15.21
N SER A 217 12.80 -1.19 -16.04
CA SER A 217 12.79 0.25 -15.70
C SER A 217 11.42 0.73 -15.20
N ALA A 218 10.37 -0.03 -15.51
CA ALA A 218 9.00 0.13 -15.03
C ALA A 218 8.84 0.07 -13.49
N HIS A 219 9.67 -0.72 -12.80
CA HIS A 219 9.59 -0.80 -11.34
C HIS A 219 10.11 0.49 -10.67
N LEU A 220 11.06 1.17 -11.30
CA LEU A 220 11.55 2.47 -10.82
C LEU A 220 10.53 3.58 -11.08
N THR A 221 9.83 3.55 -12.23
CA THR A 221 8.79 4.54 -12.51
C THR A 221 7.61 4.40 -11.55
N THR A 222 7.14 3.19 -11.28
CA THR A 222 6.07 2.93 -10.32
C THR A 222 6.45 3.32 -8.89
N ALA A 223 7.67 3.00 -8.46
CA ALA A 223 8.16 3.45 -7.16
C ALA A 223 8.22 4.99 -7.07
N ALA A 224 8.67 5.67 -8.13
CA ALA A 224 8.68 7.14 -8.17
C ALA A 224 7.26 7.72 -8.10
N VAL A 225 6.30 7.16 -8.85
CA VAL A 225 4.89 7.56 -8.77
C VAL A 225 4.34 7.33 -7.36
N ALA A 226 4.68 6.22 -6.70
CA ALA A 226 4.22 5.91 -5.34
C ALA A 226 4.77 6.92 -4.31
N VAL A 227 6.02 7.34 -4.47
CA VAL A 227 6.61 8.43 -3.67
C VAL A 227 5.86 9.74 -3.90
N VAL A 228 5.60 10.11 -5.15
CA VAL A 228 4.86 11.35 -5.47
C VAL A 228 3.44 11.31 -4.91
N MET A 229 2.71 10.21 -5.07
CA MET A 229 1.38 10.04 -4.49
C MET A 229 1.41 10.12 -2.96
N SER A 230 2.40 9.51 -2.31
CA SER A 230 2.57 9.58 -0.85
C SER A 230 2.87 11.02 -0.38
N LEU A 231 3.68 11.77 -1.13
CA LEU A 231 3.92 13.19 -0.89
C LEU A 231 2.65 14.02 -1.04
N LEU A 232 1.82 13.74 -2.05
CA LEU A 232 0.51 14.38 -2.20
C LEU A 232 -0.40 14.11 -1.01
N VAL A 233 -0.38 12.90 -0.45
CA VAL A 233 -1.11 12.58 0.79
C VAL A 233 -0.57 13.37 1.97
N ILE A 234 0.75 13.49 2.14
CA ILE A 234 1.35 14.33 3.19
C ILE A 234 0.94 15.80 3.03
N ILE A 235 0.95 16.32 1.80
CA ILE A 235 0.48 17.67 1.48
C ILE A 235 -1.02 17.79 1.84
N GLY A 236 -1.85 16.83 1.42
CA GLY A 236 -3.29 16.81 1.74
C GLY A 236 -3.56 16.81 3.24
N LEU A 237 -2.84 16.00 4.01
CA LEU A 237 -2.91 15.97 5.48
C LEU A 237 -2.47 17.31 6.09
N ARG A 238 -1.40 17.93 5.58
CA ARG A 238 -0.85 19.17 6.13
C ARG A 238 -1.72 20.40 5.86
N PHE A 239 -2.27 20.51 4.65
CA PHE A 239 -3.07 21.66 4.24
C PHE A 239 -4.52 21.61 4.79
N GLN A 240 -4.98 20.46 5.30
CA GLN A 240 -6.30 20.25 5.93
C GLN A 240 -7.42 21.08 5.29
N GLN A 241 -7.69 20.82 4.01
CA GLN A 241 -8.65 21.62 3.26
C GLN A 241 -10.04 21.56 3.92
N GLN A 242 -10.62 22.74 4.14
CA GLN A 242 -11.90 22.88 4.86
C GLN A 242 -13.13 22.51 4.02
N ARG A 243 -12.99 22.47 2.69
CA ARG A 243 -14.07 22.14 1.75
C ARG A 243 -13.52 21.34 0.59
N LYS A 244 -14.36 20.49 -0.01
CA LYS A 244 -13.99 19.78 -1.24
C LYS A 244 -13.85 20.79 -2.39
N THR A 245 -12.80 20.60 -3.20
CA THR A 245 -12.53 21.45 -4.37
C THR A 245 -13.62 21.32 -5.43
N PHE A 246 -14.17 20.11 -5.60
CA PHE A 246 -15.34 19.82 -6.43
C PHE A 246 -16.50 19.35 -5.54
N ILE A 247 -17.70 19.21 -6.12
CA ILE A 247 -18.92 18.78 -5.41
C ILE A 247 -18.72 17.45 -4.66
N VAL A 248 -17.92 16.54 -5.21
CA VAL A 248 -17.76 15.17 -4.67
C VAL A 248 -16.32 14.85 -4.28
N ILE A 249 -15.31 15.53 -4.83
CA ILE A 249 -13.91 15.14 -4.70
C ILE A 249 -12.99 16.33 -4.36
N SER A 250 -12.00 16.07 -3.50
CA SER A 250 -10.96 17.03 -3.10
C SER A 250 -9.85 17.13 -4.16
N TRP A 251 -9.01 18.17 -4.13
CA TRP A 251 -7.96 18.39 -5.14
C TRP A 251 -6.99 17.21 -5.30
N TYR A 252 -6.68 16.51 -4.22
CA TYR A 252 -5.77 15.36 -4.23
C TYR A 252 -6.40 14.13 -4.90
N GLY A 253 -7.73 14.01 -4.92
CA GLY A 253 -8.42 12.83 -5.45
C GLY A 253 -8.16 12.59 -6.94
N PRO A 254 -8.43 13.56 -7.83
CA PRO A 254 -8.13 13.43 -9.26
C PRO A 254 -6.63 13.25 -9.52
N LEU A 255 -5.76 13.88 -8.73
CA LEU A 255 -4.31 13.72 -8.87
C LEU A 255 -3.85 12.31 -8.51
N LEU A 256 -4.34 11.74 -7.40
CA LEU A 256 -4.03 10.37 -7.00
C LEU A 256 -4.55 9.36 -8.04
N ILE A 257 -5.77 9.54 -8.54
CA ILE A 257 -6.33 8.68 -9.59
C ILE A 257 -5.54 8.82 -10.90
N GLY A 258 -5.24 10.06 -11.30
CA GLY A 258 -4.48 10.34 -12.53
C GLY A 258 -3.06 9.77 -12.48
N LEU A 259 -2.36 9.92 -11.35
CA LEU A 259 -1.03 9.34 -11.14
C LEU A 259 -1.06 7.82 -11.12
N TYR A 260 -2.08 7.20 -10.52
CA TYR A 260 -2.27 5.75 -10.59
C TYR A 260 -2.45 5.27 -12.02
N ILE A 261 -3.34 5.90 -12.80
CA ILE A 261 -3.56 5.57 -14.21
C ILE A 261 -2.26 5.77 -15.01
N PHE A 262 -1.53 6.86 -14.76
CA PHE A 262 -0.23 7.10 -15.39
C PHE A 262 0.78 6.00 -15.06
N GLY A 263 0.90 5.61 -13.78
CA GLY A 263 1.79 4.54 -13.35
C GLY A 263 1.43 3.19 -13.99
N ALA A 264 0.15 2.84 -13.99
CA ALA A 264 -0.38 1.64 -14.65
C ALA A 264 -0.13 1.63 -16.16
N TYR A 265 -0.30 2.78 -16.82
CA TYR A 265 -0.07 2.92 -18.26
C TYR A 265 1.42 2.85 -18.61
N ALA A 266 2.29 3.49 -17.82
CA ALA A 266 3.74 3.43 -18.00
C ALA A 266 4.26 1.98 -17.88
N LEU A 267 3.74 1.22 -16.91
CA LEU A 267 3.99 -0.21 -16.79
C LEU A 267 3.54 -0.99 -18.01
N PHE A 268 2.32 -0.73 -18.50
CA PHE A 268 1.78 -1.42 -19.67
C PHE A 268 2.68 -1.24 -20.90
N ILE A 269 3.06 0.00 -21.23
CA ILE A 269 3.94 0.26 -22.38
C ILE A 269 5.28 -0.46 -22.22
N SER A 270 5.89 -0.35 -21.03
CA SER A 270 7.20 -0.95 -20.75
C SER A 270 7.18 -2.49 -20.74
N GLY A 271 6.03 -3.10 -20.44
CA GLY A 271 5.85 -4.56 -20.39
C GLY A 271 5.47 -5.19 -21.73
N VAL A 272 5.03 -4.39 -22.72
CA VAL A 272 4.66 -4.86 -24.07
C VAL A 272 5.85 -4.78 -25.05
N GLY A 273 7.01 -4.27 -24.63
CA GLY A 273 8.19 -4.20 -25.49
C GLY A 273 8.06 -3.18 -26.64
N LEU A 274 7.27 -2.11 -26.44
CA LEU A 274 7.13 -0.99 -27.38
C LEU A 274 8.18 0.10 -27.18
N GLY A 275 9.32 -0.21 -26.55
CA GLY A 275 10.42 0.72 -26.27
C GLY A 275 11.78 0.12 -26.57
#